data_AF-A0AAD7GRE3-F1
#
_entry.id   AF-A0AAD7GRE3-F1
#
_cell.length_a   1.000
_cell.length_b   1.000
_cell.length_c   1.000
_cell.angle_alpha   90.00
_cell.angle_beta   90.00
_cell.angle_gamma   90.00
#
_symmetry.space_group_name_H-M   'P 1'
#
loop_
_entity.id
_entity.type
_entity.pdbx_description
1 polymer ?
#
loop_
_entity_poly.entity_id
_entity_poly.type
_entity_poly.pdbx_seq_one_letter_code
_entity_poly.pdbx_strand_id
1 'polypeptide(L)'
;MSNWQQQQQGYPPYDFRPGAPPGPTPQYAPQYAPPPGPPQPFYTDTKSPYDNGRFKPKKKVNDPIVLVLFVLQFLGFAALSGIVIASWVKDGGDGGGGLGKTNTGTAVSLNASTVYLLLLVTAASLLLSTVYLMLVRAFTKIIMHLTLILSILLNIAICVYYWITKYYSGAIIFTIIALFSILSYYGFKSRIPLASLLLQVVMDVSKHHISVYVVGFVALFFQAALAVWFTFTAIATYTKWTPGNSCEASSSCSSGKVAGLIFFEVFSFLWTSQVIGNVALATLAGGPYGCWYYFGPRGEGDMPKHPTLTAFGRASTLSLGSIAFGSLIVTLLELLKMILRAAQNSANADGHPVEACLACCAACFVGIIENLVEYFNRYAYIEIALYGKPYITAAKDTWRLLQDRGVSAIVNDSLVGMTLTWGGYAVGLLSSLFAYLYLRITAPSYNADGNYTAPVLLFAFLIGLQCSLTLSSAIEAGVSTIFVGLGEDPQVLAIRAPALFALIAQTYPDVVQGVV
;
A
#
# COMPACT_ATOMS: atom_id res chain seq x y z
N MET A 1 24.17 -23.53 -61.85
CA MET A 1 23.01 -23.19 -61.00
C MET A 1 23.58 -22.52 -59.76
N SER A 2 23.84 -21.21 -59.84
CA SER A 2 23.07 -20.10 -59.20
C SER A 2 23.31 -20.02 -57.68
N ASN A 3 23.86 -19.00 -57.02
CA ASN A 3 24.29 -17.62 -57.28
C ASN A 3 25.38 -17.29 -56.20
N TRP A 4 26.55 -16.68 -56.49
CA TRP A 4 26.85 -15.22 -56.43
C TRP A 4 26.22 -14.48 -55.22
N GLN A 5 26.85 -13.62 -54.41
CA GLN A 5 28.14 -12.92 -54.39
C GLN A 5 28.41 -12.38 -52.97
N GLN A 6 29.68 -12.34 -52.58
CA GLN A 6 30.21 -11.49 -51.51
C GLN A 6 30.44 -10.06 -52.03
N GLN A 7 30.60 -9.15 -51.06
CA GLN A 7 31.27 -7.83 -51.09
C GLN A 7 30.45 -6.54 -51.32
N GLN A 8 30.44 -5.74 -50.24
CA GLN A 8 30.98 -4.38 -50.14
C GLN A 8 30.87 -3.45 -51.35
N GLN A 9 30.24 -2.29 -51.13
CA GLN A 9 30.54 -0.97 -51.71
C GLN A 9 29.70 0.05 -50.90
N GLY A 10 30.17 1.23 -50.53
CA GLY A 10 31.13 2.13 -51.16
C GLY A 10 30.43 3.48 -51.29
N TYR A 11 30.91 4.52 -50.60
CA TYR A 11 30.38 5.88 -50.64
C TYR A 11 30.34 6.44 -52.08
N PRO A 12 29.32 7.25 -52.46
CA PRO A 12 29.27 7.86 -53.78
C PRO A 12 30.21 9.09 -53.90
N PRO A 13 30.72 9.39 -55.12
CA PRO A 13 31.72 10.43 -55.35
C PRO A 13 31.11 11.82 -55.64
N TYR A 14 31.90 12.85 -55.34
CA TYR A 14 31.63 14.26 -55.62
C TYR A 14 31.80 14.60 -57.11
N ASP A 15 30.82 15.29 -57.68
CA ASP A 15 30.85 15.83 -59.05
C ASP A 15 31.26 17.32 -59.02
N PHE A 16 32.31 17.67 -59.75
CA PHE A 16 32.81 19.04 -59.91
C PHE A 16 32.09 19.73 -61.10
N ARG A 17 31.44 20.88 -60.87
CA ARG A 17 31.02 21.81 -61.93
C ARG A 17 31.55 23.22 -61.65
N PRO A 18 32.20 23.92 -62.60
CA PRO A 18 32.72 25.27 -62.40
C PRO A 18 31.70 26.36 -62.78
N GLY A 19 31.54 27.36 -61.91
CA GLY A 19 31.28 28.77 -62.27
C GLY A 19 29.84 29.31 -62.23
N ALA A 20 29.45 30.00 -61.14
CA ALA A 20 28.56 31.18 -61.12
C ALA A 20 28.71 31.93 -59.76
N PRO A 21 28.66 33.29 -59.74
CA PRO A 21 29.10 34.11 -58.60
C PRO A 21 28.13 34.11 -57.39
N PRO A 22 28.61 34.43 -56.17
CA PRO A 22 27.82 34.32 -54.95
C PRO A 22 26.75 35.41 -54.85
N GLY A 23 25.48 35.00 -54.83
CA GLY A 23 24.36 35.83 -54.40
C GLY A 23 24.28 35.92 -52.86
N PRO A 24 23.70 37.00 -52.30
CA PRO A 24 23.71 37.24 -50.86
C PRO A 24 22.83 36.25 -50.11
N THR A 25 23.41 35.61 -49.09
CA THR A 25 22.76 34.71 -48.12
C THR A 25 21.68 35.45 -47.31
N PRO A 26 20.47 34.89 -47.12
CA PRO A 26 19.53 35.40 -46.12
C PRO A 26 20.04 35.10 -44.71
N GLN A 27 20.10 36.14 -43.86
CA GLN A 27 20.41 36.04 -42.44
C GLN A 27 19.36 35.18 -41.73
N TYR A 28 19.75 33.99 -41.24
CA TYR A 28 19.02 33.33 -40.17
C TYR A 28 19.28 34.10 -38.87
N ALA A 29 18.20 34.49 -38.20
CA ALA A 29 18.22 35.14 -36.89
C ALA A 29 18.99 34.27 -35.86
N PRO A 30 19.77 34.88 -34.95
CA PRO A 30 20.51 34.13 -33.94
C PRO A 30 19.55 33.39 -32.99
N GLN A 31 19.71 32.08 -32.89
CA GLN A 31 19.14 31.25 -31.82
C GLN A 31 19.60 31.82 -30.48
N TYR A 32 18.65 32.27 -29.67
CA TYR A 32 18.88 32.60 -28.26
C TYR A 32 19.28 31.31 -27.54
N ALA A 33 20.56 31.15 -27.24
CA ALA A 33 21.04 30.09 -26.36
C ALA A 33 20.52 30.39 -24.94
N PRO A 34 19.83 29.44 -24.27
CA PRO A 34 19.50 29.62 -22.86
C PRO A 34 20.81 29.72 -22.04
N PRO A 35 20.83 30.53 -20.97
CA PRO A 35 22.04 30.76 -20.18
C PRO A 35 22.59 29.44 -19.60
N PRO A 36 23.91 29.31 -19.46
CA PRO A 36 24.52 28.10 -18.90
C PRO A 36 23.98 27.87 -17.49
N GLY A 37 23.26 26.75 -17.31
CA GLY A 37 22.99 26.22 -15.99
C GLY A 37 24.30 25.90 -15.26
N PRO A 38 24.30 25.82 -13.93
CA PRO A 38 25.49 25.43 -13.16
C PRO A 38 26.05 24.10 -13.69
N PRO A 39 27.38 23.93 -13.69
CA PRO A 39 28.03 22.76 -14.27
C PRO A 39 27.50 21.48 -13.61
N GLN A 40 26.92 20.60 -14.44
CA GLN A 40 26.54 19.25 -14.04
C GLN A 40 27.83 18.52 -13.61
N PRO A 41 27.91 17.97 -12.38
CA PRO A 41 29.06 17.19 -11.97
C PRO A 41 29.23 16.00 -12.91
N PHE A 42 30.42 15.89 -13.51
CA PHE A 42 30.81 14.84 -14.43
C PHE A 42 30.91 13.51 -13.65
N TYR A 43 29.90 12.65 -13.75
CA TYR A 43 29.92 11.31 -13.18
C TYR A 43 30.81 10.41 -14.06
N THR A 44 32.00 10.06 -13.59
CA THR A 44 32.99 9.27 -14.36
C THR A 44 32.85 7.75 -14.25
N ASP A 45 31.86 7.24 -13.52
CA ASP A 45 31.58 5.80 -13.44
C ASP A 45 30.07 5.53 -13.54
N THR A 46 29.53 5.73 -14.74
CA THR A 46 28.09 5.58 -15.00
C THR A 46 27.82 4.21 -15.60
N LYS A 47 27.50 3.24 -14.73
CA LYS A 47 26.86 2.00 -15.19
C LYS A 47 25.52 2.40 -15.81
N SER A 48 25.31 2.12 -17.10
CA SER A 48 24.02 2.43 -17.72
C SER A 48 22.91 1.69 -16.95
N PRO A 49 21.76 2.32 -16.65
CA PRO A 49 20.62 1.65 -16.01
C PRO A 49 20.19 0.38 -16.76
N TYR A 50 20.51 0.29 -18.05
CA TYR A 50 20.21 -0.83 -18.94
C TYR A 50 21.35 -1.83 -19.11
N ASP A 51 22.56 -1.54 -18.61
CA ASP A 51 23.72 -2.43 -18.74
C ASP A 51 23.56 -3.70 -17.91
N ASN A 52 24.11 -4.81 -18.43
CA ASN A 52 24.05 -6.18 -17.88
C ASN A 52 22.69 -6.89 -17.99
N GLY A 53 21.73 -6.35 -18.76
CA GLY A 53 20.43 -7.00 -18.95
C GLY A 53 19.62 -7.09 -17.64
N ARG A 54 19.76 -6.08 -16.77
CA ARG A 54 19.06 -5.94 -15.48
C ARG A 54 17.53 -6.11 -15.61
N PHE A 55 16.96 -5.65 -16.73
CA PHE A 55 15.54 -5.76 -17.07
C PHE A 55 15.18 -6.97 -17.95
N LYS A 56 16.14 -7.86 -18.27
CA LYS A 56 15.82 -9.09 -19.00
C LYS A 56 14.96 -9.99 -18.09
N PRO A 57 13.85 -10.54 -18.60
CA PRO A 57 12.96 -11.37 -17.79
C PRO A 57 13.73 -12.63 -17.34
N LYS A 58 14.03 -12.72 -16.05
CA LYS A 58 14.55 -13.94 -15.43
C LYS A 58 13.41 -14.96 -15.38
N LYS A 59 13.68 -16.20 -15.83
CA LYS A 59 12.69 -17.29 -15.84
C LYS A 59 12.65 -18.13 -14.55
N LYS A 60 13.42 -17.74 -13.53
CA LYS A 60 13.58 -18.53 -12.30
C LYS A 60 12.65 -17.99 -11.20
N VAL A 61 11.98 -18.90 -10.51
CA VAL A 61 11.20 -18.58 -9.30
C VAL A 61 12.16 -18.28 -8.16
N ASN A 62 11.95 -17.16 -7.49
CA ASN A 62 12.71 -16.77 -6.31
C ASN A 62 12.09 -17.39 -5.06
N ASP A 63 12.94 -17.86 -4.14
CA ASP A 63 12.55 -18.42 -2.83
C ASP A 63 11.48 -19.55 -2.90
N PRO A 64 11.73 -20.65 -3.65
CA PRO A 64 10.73 -21.67 -3.94
C PRO A 64 10.26 -22.45 -2.71
N ILE A 65 11.10 -22.60 -1.68
CA ILE A 65 10.72 -23.31 -0.45
C ILE A 65 9.55 -22.60 0.24
N VAL A 66 9.64 -21.28 0.38
CA VAL A 66 8.60 -20.48 1.03
C VAL A 66 7.35 -20.41 0.17
N LEU A 67 7.52 -20.37 -1.16
CA LEU A 67 6.38 -20.49 -2.07
C LEU A 67 5.61 -21.79 -1.85
N VAL A 68 6.30 -22.93 -1.74
CA VAL A 68 5.66 -24.23 -1.46
C VAL A 68 4.94 -24.20 -0.11
N LEU A 69 5.57 -23.65 0.93
CA LEU A 69 4.93 -23.51 2.25
C LEU A 69 3.66 -22.65 2.19
N PHE A 70 3.69 -21.54 1.47
CA PHE A 70 2.53 -20.67 1.29
C PHE A 70 1.39 -21.38 0.56
N VAL A 71 1.70 -22.12 -0.52
CA VAL A 71 0.69 -22.89 -1.27
C VAL A 71 0.10 -24.00 -0.39
N LEU A 72 0.93 -24.74 0.35
CA LEU A 72 0.45 -25.78 1.27
C LEU A 72 -0.44 -25.19 2.37
N GLN A 73 -0.05 -24.04 2.93
CA GLN A 73 -0.85 -23.33 3.92
C GLN A 73 -2.23 -22.95 3.36
N PHE A 74 -2.25 -22.34 2.19
CA PHE A 74 -3.48 -21.88 1.54
C PHE A 74 -4.41 -23.05 1.19
N LEU A 75 -3.86 -24.16 0.66
CA LEU A 75 -4.62 -25.37 0.41
C LEU A 75 -5.13 -26.02 1.70
N GLY A 76 -4.34 -26.01 2.76
CA GLY A 76 -4.74 -26.49 4.09
C GLY A 76 -5.92 -25.71 4.65
N PHE A 77 -5.87 -24.38 4.56
CA PHE A 77 -6.99 -23.51 4.94
C PHE A 77 -8.24 -23.76 4.08
N ALA A 78 -8.07 -23.88 2.76
CA ALA A 78 -9.19 -24.16 1.86
C ALA A 78 -9.84 -25.53 2.14
N ALA A 79 -9.05 -26.56 2.43
CA ALA A 79 -9.53 -27.89 2.78
C ALA A 79 -10.27 -27.88 4.12
N LEU A 80 -9.71 -27.24 5.15
CA LEU A 80 -10.36 -27.07 6.45
C LEU A 80 -11.69 -26.34 6.29
N SER A 81 -11.68 -25.21 5.59
CA SER A 81 -12.87 -24.41 5.29
C SER A 81 -13.95 -25.22 4.58
N GLY A 82 -13.58 -25.98 3.55
CA GLY A 82 -14.51 -26.87 2.84
C GLY A 82 -15.16 -27.91 3.77
N ILE A 83 -14.39 -28.49 4.70
CA ILE A 83 -14.91 -29.48 5.65
C ILE A 83 -15.87 -28.86 6.67
N VAL A 84 -15.56 -27.66 7.19
CA VAL A 84 -16.36 -27.02 8.25
C VAL A 84 -17.60 -26.35 7.71
N ILE A 85 -17.50 -25.68 6.57
CA ILE A 85 -18.64 -25.04 5.93
C ILE A 85 -19.60 -26.12 5.41
N ALA A 86 -19.09 -27.21 4.82
CA ALA A 86 -19.97 -28.29 4.35
C ALA A 86 -20.72 -28.98 5.49
N SER A 87 -20.12 -29.15 6.67
CA SER A 87 -20.87 -29.64 7.85
C SER A 87 -21.84 -28.60 8.38
N TRP A 88 -21.41 -27.34 8.50
CA TRP A 88 -22.27 -26.28 9.02
C TRP A 88 -23.53 -26.09 8.16
N VAL A 89 -23.41 -26.24 6.83
CA VAL A 89 -24.55 -26.25 5.90
C VAL A 89 -25.42 -27.51 6.06
N LYS A 90 -24.83 -28.69 6.32
CA LYS A 90 -25.57 -29.95 6.53
C LYS A 90 -26.35 -29.97 7.84
N ASP A 91 -25.78 -29.40 8.89
CA ASP A 91 -26.35 -29.36 10.24
C ASP A 91 -27.41 -28.26 10.39
N GLY A 92 -27.82 -27.63 9.28
CA GLY A 92 -28.87 -26.61 9.25
C GLY A 92 -28.42 -25.23 9.77
N GLY A 93 -27.10 -25.04 9.97
CA GLY A 93 -26.42 -23.80 10.36
C GLY A 93 -27.21 -22.95 11.35
N ASP A 94 -27.16 -23.27 12.65
CA ASP A 94 -27.81 -22.54 13.76
C ASP A 94 -29.03 -21.70 13.33
N GLY A 95 -30.05 -22.36 12.75
CA GLY A 95 -31.31 -21.74 12.36
C GLY A 95 -31.20 -20.72 11.21
N GLY A 96 -31.33 -21.19 9.96
CA GLY A 96 -31.98 -20.42 8.90
C GLY A 96 -31.35 -19.04 8.61
N GLY A 97 -30.03 -18.96 8.49
CA GLY A 97 -29.34 -17.72 8.09
C GLY A 97 -29.24 -17.52 6.57
N GLY A 98 -30.16 -18.07 5.77
CA GLY A 98 -30.22 -17.76 4.34
C GLY A 98 -30.60 -16.30 4.13
N LEU A 99 -29.98 -15.66 3.14
CA LEU A 99 -30.36 -14.33 2.66
C LEU A 99 -31.88 -14.32 2.36
N GLY A 100 -32.70 -13.88 3.33
CA GLY A 100 -34.12 -13.64 3.17
C GLY A 100 -35.12 -14.70 3.67
N LYS A 101 -34.86 -15.52 4.70
CA LYS A 101 -35.93 -16.44 5.18
C LYS A 101 -35.94 -16.97 6.62
N THR A 102 -35.69 -16.18 7.67
CA THR A 102 -36.25 -16.49 9.02
C THR A 102 -36.32 -15.30 9.98
N ASN A 103 -37.34 -15.33 10.85
CA ASN A 103 -37.82 -14.24 11.73
C ASN A 103 -37.24 -14.23 13.16
N THR A 104 -36.06 -14.78 13.41
CA THR A 104 -35.58 -14.98 14.80
C THR A 104 -34.16 -14.50 15.12
N GLY A 105 -33.49 -13.81 14.20
CA GLY A 105 -32.36 -12.94 14.54
C GLY A 105 -32.82 -11.49 14.53
N THR A 106 -32.14 -10.59 15.26
CA THR A 106 -32.13 -9.16 14.91
C THR A 106 -31.62 -9.06 13.48
N ALA A 107 -32.55 -9.17 12.53
CA ALA A 107 -32.24 -9.14 11.13
C ALA A 107 -31.65 -7.77 10.86
N VAL A 108 -30.34 -7.71 10.66
CA VAL A 108 -29.79 -6.76 9.71
C VAL A 108 -30.38 -7.19 8.36
N SER A 109 -31.66 -6.86 8.15
CA SER A 109 -32.35 -7.15 6.93
C SER A 109 -31.62 -6.33 5.87
N LEU A 110 -30.91 -7.02 4.98
CA LEU A 110 -30.49 -6.50 3.69
C LEU A 110 -31.76 -6.22 2.86
N ASN A 111 -32.54 -5.24 3.31
CA ASN A 111 -33.65 -4.70 2.57
C ASN A 111 -33.09 -3.98 1.34
N ALA A 112 -33.82 -4.04 0.22
CA ALA A 112 -33.41 -3.37 -1.01
C ALA A 112 -33.03 -1.89 -0.77
N SER A 113 -33.76 -1.20 0.10
CA SER A 113 -33.48 0.18 0.53
C SER A 113 -32.10 0.36 1.17
N THR A 114 -31.67 -0.58 2.02
CA THR A 114 -30.34 -0.54 2.67
C THR A 114 -29.23 -0.78 1.65
N VAL A 115 -29.45 -1.70 0.71
CA VAL A 115 -28.49 -1.97 -0.39
C VAL A 115 -28.35 -0.74 -1.29
N TYR A 116 -29.46 -0.10 -1.68
CA TYR A 116 -29.42 1.13 -2.46
C TYR A 116 -28.65 2.23 -1.74
N LEU A 117 -28.88 2.41 -0.43
CA LEU A 117 -28.12 3.39 0.35
C LEU A 117 -26.62 3.08 0.37
N LEU A 118 -26.23 1.82 0.61
CA LEU A 118 -24.82 1.43 0.67
C LEU A 118 -24.12 1.63 -0.69
N LEU A 119 -24.78 1.29 -1.80
CA LEU A 119 -24.25 1.53 -3.14
C LEU A 119 -24.09 3.03 -3.42
N LEU A 120 -25.09 3.83 -3.04
CA LEU A 120 -25.07 5.27 -3.25
C LEU A 120 -23.96 5.92 -2.40
N VAL A 121 -23.84 5.54 -1.13
CA VAL A 121 -22.75 5.98 -0.25
C VAL A 121 -21.39 5.60 -0.85
N THR A 122 -21.23 4.38 -1.32
CA THR A 122 -19.97 3.93 -1.95
C THR A 122 -19.64 4.79 -3.18
N ALA A 123 -20.61 5.05 -4.06
CA ALA A 123 -20.42 5.92 -5.22
C ALA A 123 -20.07 7.36 -4.82
N ALA A 124 -20.76 7.92 -3.82
CA ALA A 124 -20.48 9.25 -3.29
C ALA A 124 -19.07 9.32 -2.67
N SER A 125 -18.68 8.31 -1.90
CA SER A 125 -17.34 8.20 -1.32
C SER A 125 -16.25 8.16 -2.39
N LEU A 126 -16.44 7.41 -3.48
CA LEU A 126 -15.48 7.37 -4.59
C LEU A 126 -15.32 8.73 -5.29
N LEU A 127 -16.43 9.44 -5.50
CA LEU A 127 -16.39 10.79 -6.04
C LEU A 127 -15.66 11.75 -5.09
N LEU A 128 -15.98 11.70 -3.79
CA LEU A 128 -15.32 12.52 -2.76
C LEU A 128 -13.82 12.21 -2.65
N SER A 129 -13.41 10.94 -2.70
CA SER A 129 -12.00 10.53 -2.73
C SER A 129 -11.28 11.07 -3.96
N THR A 130 -11.92 11.01 -5.12
CA THR A 130 -11.34 11.53 -6.38
C THR A 130 -11.17 13.05 -6.31
N VAL A 131 -12.18 13.78 -5.83
CA VAL A 131 -12.11 15.23 -5.61
C VAL A 131 -11.02 15.57 -4.60
N TYR A 132 -10.91 14.81 -3.51
CA TYR A 132 -9.87 15.00 -2.52
C TYR A 132 -8.46 14.85 -3.14
N LEU A 133 -8.20 13.79 -3.91
CA LEU A 133 -6.91 13.63 -4.60
C LEU A 133 -6.63 14.76 -5.60
N MET A 134 -7.65 15.26 -6.31
CA MET A 134 -7.49 16.44 -7.17
C MET A 134 -7.10 17.69 -6.38
N LEU A 135 -7.70 17.90 -5.19
CA LEU A 135 -7.34 19.00 -4.30
C LEU A 135 -5.93 18.84 -3.73
N VAL A 136 -5.56 17.64 -3.27
CA VAL A 136 -4.20 17.32 -2.81
C VAL A 136 -3.18 17.62 -3.90
N ARG A 137 -3.49 17.34 -5.17
CA ARG A 137 -2.62 17.71 -6.27
C ARG A 137 -2.54 19.22 -6.48
N ALA A 138 -3.67 19.92 -6.50
CA ALA A 138 -3.72 21.36 -6.79
C ALA A 138 -3.02 22.18 -5.69
N PHE A 139 -3.18 21.78 -4.43
CA PHE A 139 -2.72 22.53 -3.26
C PHE A 139 -1.83 21.71 -2.34
N THR A 140 -0.93 20.88 -2.91
CA THR A 140 -0.15 19.87 -2.16
C THR A 140 0.63 20.46 -0.99
N LYS A 141 1.34 21.58 -1.21
CA LYS A 141 2.12 22.25 -0.15
C LYS A 141 1.23 22.73 0.99
N ILE A 142 0.11 23.38 0.67
CA ILE A 142 -0.83 23.92 1.68
C ILE A 142 -1.44 22.78 2.48
N ILE A 143 -1.91 21.73 1.80
CA ILE A 143 -2.56 20.59 2.45
C ILE A 143 -1.58 19.83 3.35
N MET A 144 -0.33 19.64 2.95
CA MET A 144 0.67 19.01 3.82
C MET A 144 0.99 19.85 5.06
N HIS A 145 1.09 21.17 4.94
CA HIS A 145 1.23 22.03 6.13
C HIS A 145 0.01 21.94 7.05
N LEU A 146 -1.19 22.00 6.47
CA LEU A 146 -2.44 21.94 7.23
C LEU A 146 -2.58 20.60 7.97
N THR A 147 -2.33 19.48 7.31
CA THR A 147 -2.45 18.14 7.91
C THR A 147 -1.42 17.90 9.01
N LEU A 148 -0.19 18.42 8.86
CA LEU A 148 0.82 18.37 9.90
C LEU A 148 0.40 19.19 11.13
N ILE A 149 -0.08 20.42 10.95
CA ILE A 149 -0.58 21.26 12.06
C ILE A 149 -1.78 20.59 12.74
N LEU A 150 -2.73 20.09 11.94
CA LEU A 150 -3.93 19.42 12.44
C LEU A 150 -3.60 18.18 13.26
N SER A 151 -2.59 17.39 12.86
CA SER A 151 -2.11 16.23 13.61
C SER A 151 -1.55 16.63 14.98
N ILE A 152 -0.74 17.69 15.03
CA ILE A 152 -0.16 18.20 16.28
C ILE A 152 -1.28 18.70 17.20
N LEU A 153 -2.23 19.48 16.67
CA LEU A 153 -3.36 19.99 17.42
C LEU A 153 -4.24 18.85 17.97
N LEU A 154 -4.48 17.81 17.16
CA LEU A 154 -5.25 16.64 17.60
C LEU A 154 -4.53 15.90 18.74
N ASN A 155 -3.23 15.66 18.62
CA ASN A 155 -2.44 15.00 19.68
C ASN A 155 -2.46 15.81 20.99
N ILE A 156 -2.35 17.15 20.91
CA ILE A 156 -2.46 18.03 22.07
C ILE A 156 -3.89 17.99 22.66
N ALA A 157 -4.92 18.03 21.82
CA ALA A 157 -6.31 17.98 22.27
C ALA A 157 -6.63 16.66 23.00
N ILE A 158 -6.19 15.52 22.46
CA ILE A 158 -6.34 14.20 23.11
C ILE A 158 -5.57 14.15 24.43
N CYS A 159 -4.34 14.69 24.46
CA CYS A 159 -3.55 14.80 25.70
C CYS A 159 -4.31 15.59 26.78
N VAL A 160 -4.82 16.78 26.45
CA VAL A 160 -5.59 17.62 27.37
C VAL A 160 -6.86 16.89 27.84
N TYR A 161 -7.57 16.22 26.94
CA TYR A 161 -8.75 15.43 27.27
C TYR A 161 -8.45 14.29 28.26
N TYR A 162 -7.32 13.57 28.10
CA TYR A 162 -6.93 12.51 29.04
C TYR A 162 -6.52 13.04 30.41
N TRP A 163 -5.90 14.22 30.47
CA TRP A 163 -5.63 14.89 31.75
C TRP A 163 -6.93 15.28 32.47
N ILE A 164 -7.92 15.81 31.75
CA ILE A 164 -9.24 16.20 32.32
C ILE A 164 -10.01 14.97 32.83
N THR A 165 -10.02 13.87 32.07
CA THR A 165 -10.72 12.62 32.42
C THR A 165 -9.99 11.78 33.47
N LYS A 166 -8.84 12.24 33.97
CA LYS A 166 -8.00 11.55 34.98
C LYS A 166 -7.53 10.16 34.54
N TYR A 167 -7.41 9.92 33.23
CA TYR A 167 -6.81 8.70 32.70
C TYR A 167 -5.28 8.86 32.60
N TYR A 168 -4.62 8.74 33.75
CA TYR A 168 -3.20 9.11 33.91
C TYR A 168 -2.24 8.33 32.99
N SER A 169 -2.48 7.03 32.77
CA SER A 169 -1.62 6.21 31.89
C SER A 169 -1.63 6.74 30.45
N GLY A 170 -2.82 6.96 29.89
CA GLY A 170 -2.94 7.54 28.54
C GLY A 170 -2.44 8.97 28.47
N ALA A 171 -2.68 9.78 29.51
CA ALA A 171 -2.23 11.16 29.56
C ALA A 171 -0.70 11.28 29.47
N ILE A 172 0.06 10.44 30.18
CA ILE A 172 1.53 10.44 30.12
C ILE A 172 2.02 10.07 28.71
N ILE A 173 1.47 9.01 28.11
CA ILE A 173 1.85 8.54 26.77
C ILE A 173 1.56 9.63 25.73
N PHE A 174 0.36 10.21 25.74
CA PHE A 174 -0.02 11.27 24.79
C PHE A 174 0.73 12.58 25.05
N THR A 175 1.19 12.85 26.27
CA THR A 175 2.08 13.98 26.55
C THR A 175 3.43 13.79 25.84
N ILE A 176 4.01 12.60 25.94
CA ILE A 176 5.27 12.25 25.25
C ILE A 176 5.08 12.37 23.73
N ILE A 177 4.01 11.78 23.18
CA ILE A 177 3.70 11.85 21.75
C ILE A 177 3.48 13.29 21.29
N ALA A 178 2.78 14.12 22.07
CA ALA A 178 2.55 15.52 21.73
C ALA A 178 3.87 16.32 21.70
N LEU A 179 4.76 16.12 22.67
CA LEU A 179 6.09 16.75 22.69
C LEU A 179 6.92 16.32 21.48
N PHE A 180 6.99 15.01 21.17
CA PHE A 180 7.67 14.52 19.97
C PHE A 180 7.04 15.07 18.68
N SER A 181 5.71 15.18 18.62
CA SER A 181 5.00 15.73 17.47
C SER A 181 5.37 17.21 17.23
N ILE A 182 5.46 18.01 18.29
CA ILE A 182 5.89 19.42 18.20
C ILE A 182 7.34 19.51 17.72
N LEU A 183 8.24 18.68 18.26
CA LEU A 183 9.65 18.66 17.83
C LEU A 183 9.78 18.21 16.35
N SER A 184 8.99 17.21 15.95
CA SER A 184 8.98 16.68 14.58
C SER A 184 8.58 17.73 13.54
N TYR A 185 7.73 18.70 13.91
CA TYR A 185 7.29 19.79 13.04
C TYR A 185 8.47 20.54 12.41
N TYR A 186 9.47 20.88 13.23
CA TYR A 186 10.64 21.63 12.78
C TYR A 186 11.49 20.81 11.80
N GLY A 187 11.63 19.51 12.04
CA GLY A 187 12.30 18.59 11.12
C GLY A 187 11.56 18.43 9.79
N PHE A 188 10.24 18.22 9.88
CA PHE A 188 9.40 17.91 8.71
C PHE A 188 9.20 19.13 7.81
N LYS A 189 9.14 20.34 8.35
CA LYS A 189 8.96 21.58 7.58
C LYS A 189 9.97 21.73 6.44
N SER A 190 11.23 21.37 6.68
CA SER A 190 12.30 21.45 5.67
C SER A 190 12.12 20.46 4.52
N ARG A 191 11.35 19.38 4.72
CA ARG A 191 11.19 18.23 3.82
C ARG A 191 9.90 18.29 3.00
N ILE A 192 8.96 19.16 3.37
CA ILE A 192 7.67 19.36 2.67
C ILE A 192 7.84 19.69 1.17
N PRO A 193 8.79 20.52 0.72
CA PRO A 193 8.94 20.80 -0.71
C PRO A 193 9.21 19.54 -1.55
N LEU A 194 10.10 18.66 -1.07
CA LEU A 194 10.42 17.39 -1.71
C LEU A 194 9.18 16.48 -1.76
N ALA A 195 8.53 16.28 -0.61
CA ALA A 195 7.32 15.46 -0.52
C ALA A 195 6.21 15.96 -1.44
N SER A 196 6.08 17.29 -1.57
CA SER A 196 5.06 17.89 -2.44
C SER A 196 5.30 17.54 -3.90
N LEU A 197 6.55 17.60 -4.34
CA LEU A 197 6.89 17.39 -5.73
C LEU A 197 6.85 15.91 -6.09
N LEU A 198 7.35 15.03 -5.22
CA LEU A 198 7.21 13.58 -5.38
C LEU A 198 5.74 13.18 -5.48
N LEU A 199 4.92 13.66 -4.56
CA LEU A 199 3.49 13.37 -4.55
C LEU A 199 2.78 13.92 -5.80
N GLN A 200 3.13 15.12 -6.27
CA GLN A 200 2.61 15.68 -7.53
C GLN A 200 2.98 14.82 -8.75
N VAL A 201 4.26 14.47 -8.88
CA VAL A 201 4.74 13.59 -9.97
C VAL A 201 4.02 12.25 -9.94
N VAL A 202 3.87 11.62 -8.78
CA VAL A 202 3.15 10.35 -8.68
C VAL A 202 1.68 10.49 -9.07
N MET A 203 1.02 11.58 -8.67
CA MET A 203 -0.35 11.86 -9.09
C MET A 203 -0.45 12.15 -10.60
N ASP A 204 0.56 12.76 -11.22
CA ASP A 204 0.67 12.88 -12.68
C ASP A 204 0.73 11.53 -13.37
N VAL A 205 1.62 10.65 -12.91
CA VAL A 205 1.73 9.28 -13.44
C VAL A 205 0.40 8.52 -13.27
N SER A 206 -0.22 8.64 -12.11
CA SER A 206 -1.45 7.89 -11.78
C SER A 206 -2.64 8.32 -12.63
N LYS A 207 -2.74 9.60 -13.02
CA LYS A 207 -3.80 10.09 -13.92
C LYS A 207 -3.73 9.49 -15.31
N HIS A 208 -2.53 9.27 -15.83
CA HIS A 208 -2.34 8.67 -17.15
C HIS A 208 -2.50 7.14 -17.14
N HIS A 209 -2.39 6.51 -15.96
CA HIS A 209 -2.47 5.07 -15.79
C HIS A 209 -3.66 4.66 -14.91
N ILE A 210 -4.85 4.55 -15.51
CA ILE A 210 -6.07 4.04 -14.85
C ILE A 210 -5.83 2.67 -14.18
N SER A 211 -4.87 1.88 -14.70
CA SER A 211 -4.47 0.60 -14.13
C SER A 211 -3.97 0.68 -12.68
N VAL A 212 -3.48 1.84 -12.21
CA VAL A 212 -3.11 2.07 -10.80
C VAL A 212 -4.32 1.86 -9.89
N TYR A 213 -5.44 2.52 -10.21
CA TYR A 213 -6.66 2.44 -9.41
C TYR A 213 -7.30 1.05 -9.50
N VAL A 214 -7.28 0.44 -10.69
CA VAL A 214 -7.81 -0.91 -10.90
C VAL A 214 -7.10 -1.93 -10.02
N VAL A 215 -5.76 -1.87 -9.92
CA VAL A 215 -5.00 -2.77 -9.03
C VAL A 215 -5.41 -2.59 -7.57
N GLY A 216 -5.56 -1.35 -7.11
CA GLY A 216 -6.03 -1.05 -5.75
C GLY A 216 -7.41 -1.64 -5.45
N PHE A 217 -8.38 -1.44 -6.34
CA PHE A 217 -9.73 -2.00 -6.18
C PHE A 217 -9.77 -3.52 -6.23
N VAL A 218 -9.00 -4.13 -7.13
CA VAL A 218 -8.91 -5.59 -7.22
C VAL A 218 -8.30 -6.17 -5.94
N ALA A 219 -7.24 -5.56 -5.42
CA ALA A 219 -6.64 -5.97 -4.15
C ALA A 219 -7.63 -5.85 -2.99
N LEU A 220 -8.35 -4.72 -2.90
CA LEU A 220 -9.41 -4.52 -1.90
C LEU A 220 -10.51 -5.58 -2.00
N PHE A 221 -10.96 -5.91 -3.22
CA PHE A 221 -11.97 -6.93 -3.45
C PHE A 221 -11.51 -8.31 -2.94
N PHE A 222 -10.29 -8.72 -3.29
CA PHE A 222 -9.74 -9.99 -2.81
C PHE A 222 -9.54 -9.99 -1.30
N GLN A 223 -9.12 -8.88 -0.71
CA GLN A 223 -8.95 -8.75 0.74
C GLN A 223 -10.29 -8.82 1.49
N ALA A 224 -11.32 -8.17 0.97
CA ALA A 224 -12.67 -8.25 1.50
C ALA A 224 -13.25 -9.67 1.35
N ALA A 225 -13.08 -10.30 0.19
CA ALA A 225 -13.51 -11.68 -0.05
C ALA A 225 -12.82 -12.66 0.91
N LEU A 226 -11.51 -12.49 1.14
CA LEU A 226 -10.75 -13.28 2.10
C LEU A 226 -11.26 -13.07 3.54
N ALA A 227 -11.54 -11.84 3.95
CA ALA A 227 -12.06 -11.54 5.28
C ALA A 227 -13.44 -12.17 5.52
N VAL A 228 -14.32 -12.10 4.52
CA VAL A 228 -15.63 -12.78 4.55
C VAL A 228 -15.46 -14.29 4.65
N TRP A 229 -14.62 -14.88 3.78
CA TRP A 229 -14.34 -16.31 3.79
C TRP A 229 -13.77 -16.79 5.13
N PHE A 230 -12.81 -16.05 5.70
CA PHE A 230 -12.27 -16.30 7.03
C PHE A 230 -13.35 -16.24 8.11
N THR A 231 -14.20 -15.22 8.11
CA THR A 231 -15.25 -15.04 9.13
C THR A 231 -16.22 -16.21 9.13
N PHE A 232 -16.73 -16.63 7.96
CA PHE A 232 -17.61 -17.79 7.85
C PHE A 232 -16.91 -19.08 8.28
N THR A 233 -15.65 -19.25 7.91
CA THR A 233 -14.85 -20.43 8.30
C THR A 233 -14.67 -20.49 9.81
N ALA A 234 -14.30 -19.39 10.45
CA ALA A 234 -14.09 -19.32 11.90
C ALA A 234 -15.38 -19.59 12.70
N ILE A 235 -16.52 -19.04 12.25
CA ILE A 235 -17.83 -19.32 12.86
C ILE A 235 -18.19 -20.81 12.70
N ALA A 236 -18.01 -21.38 11.51
CA ALA A 236 -18.28 -22.80 11.25
C ALA A 236 -17.38 -23.73 12.08
N THR A 237 -16.09 -23.39 12.23
CA THR A 237 -15.14 -24.12 13.07
C THR A 237 -15.53 -24.04 14.55
N TYR A 238 -15.89 -22.86 15.03
CA TYR A 238 -16.31 -22.65 16.42
C TYR A 238 -17.57 -23.48 16.73
N THR A 239 -18.61 -23.37 15.90
CA THR A 239 -19.88 -24.09 16.11
C THR A 239 -19.72 -25.61 16.07
N LYS A 240 -18.90 -26.13 15.16
CA LYS A 240 -18.72 -27.58 14.94
C LYS A 240 -18.02 -28.32 16.08
N TRP A 241 -16.96 -27.75 16.65
CA TRP A 241 -16.09 -28.47 17.60
C TRP A 241 -16.15 -27.94 19.03
N THR A 242 -16.93 -26.90 19.29
CA THR A 242 -17.17 -26.42 20.66
C THR A 242 -18.05 -27.43 21.41
N PRO A 243 -17.63 -27.90 22.60
CA PRO A 243 -18.44 -28.79 23.43
C PRO A 243 -19.77 -28.13 23.82
N GLY A 244 -20.89 -28.81 23.60
CA GLY A 244 -22.23 -28.36 24.02
C GLY A 244 -23.07 -27.60 22.99
N ASN A 245 -22.57 -27.40 21.75
CA ASN A 245 -23.38 -26.90 20.63
C ASN A 245 -23.89 -28.07 19.76
N SER A 246 -23.51 -28.12 18.48
CA SER A 246 -23.86 -29.19 17.53
C SER A 246 -22.95 -30.44 17.59
N CYS A 247 -22.00 -30.47 18.52
CA CYS A 247 -21.03 -31.56 18.67
C CYS A 247 -21.59 -32.65 19.60
N GLU A 248 -22.19 -33.71 19.06
CA GLU A 248 -22.62 -34.89 19.83
C GLU A 248 -21.43 -35.76 20.28
N ALA A 249 -21.60 -36.47 21.40
CA ALA A 249 -20.59 -37.21 22.16
C ALA A 249 -19.81 -38.32 21.40
N SER A 250 -20.10 -38.54 20.11
CA SER A 250 -19.43 -39.52 19.23
C SER A 250 -18.31 -38.93 18.39
N SER A 251 -18.14 -37.60 18.35
CA SER A 251 -17.05 -36.93 17.66
C SER A 251 -16.05 -36.30 18.66
N SER A 252 -14.76 -36.26 18.31
CA SER A 252 -13.66 -35.75 19.15
C SER A 252 -13.76 -34.22 19.37
N CYS A 253 -14.75 -33.77 20.14
CA CYS A 253 -14.94 -32.38 20.57
C CYS A 253 -13.89 -32.03 21.64
N SER A 254 -13.12 -30.96 21.44
CA SER A 254 -12.11 -30.51 22.40
C SER A 254 -11.86 -29.01 22.22
N SER A 255 -11.92 -28.26 23.33
CA SER A 255 -11.61 -26.82 23.33
C SER A 255 -10.18 -26.55 22.84
N GLY A 256 -9.23 -27.46 23.11
CA GLY A 256 -7.86 -27.37 22.59
C GLY A 256 -7.78 -27.55 21.08
N LYS A 257 -8.65 -28.40 20.50
CA LYS A 257 -8.74 -28.58 19.05
C LYS A 257 -9.33 -27.35 18.37
N VAL A 258 -10.40 -26.77 18.93
CA VAL A 258 -10.99 -25.51 18.42
C VAL A 258 -9.95 -24.40 18.45
N ALA A 259 -9.25 -24.21 19.57
CA ALA A 259 -8.22 -23.20 19.71
C ALA A 259 -7.10 -23.36 18.68
N GLY A 260 -6.61 -24.60 18.46
CA GLY A 260 -5.58 -24.88 17.47
C GLY A 260 -6.02 -24.61 16.02
N LEU A 261 -7.27 -24.96 15.68
CA LEU A 261 -7.82 -24.70 14.34
C LEU A 261 -8.04 -23.20 14.09
N ILE A 262 -8.63 -22.48 15.05
CA ILE A 262 -8.80 -21.02 14.95
C ILE A 262 -7.44 -20.32 14.85
N PHE A 263 -6.44 -20.77 15.63
CA PHE A 263 -5.08 -20.22 15.52
C PHE A 263 -4.50 -20.41 14.11
N PHE A 264 -4.65 -21.60 13.53
CA PHE A 264 -4.25 -21.87 12.15
C PHE A 264 -5.01 -21.01 11.13
N GLU A 265 -6.32 -20.81 11.31
CA GLU A 265 -7.13 -19.96 10.44
C GLU A 265 -6.70 -18.49 10.53
N VAL A 266 -6.44 -17.97 11.73
CA VAL A 266 -5.95 -16.61 11.95
C VAL A 266 -4.57 -16.44 11.30
N PHE A 267 -3.66 -17.38 11.49
CA PHE A 267 -2.37 -17.38 10.80
C PHE A 267 -2.53 -17.38 9.28
N SER A 268 -3.42 -18.23 8.74
CA SER A 268 -3.73 -18.29 7.31
C SER A 268 -4.25 -16.96 6.78
N PHE A 269 -5.17 -16.34 7.52
CA PHE A 269 -5.77 -15.05 7.16
C PHE A 269 -4.73 -13.95 7.14
N LEU A 270 -3.93 -13.80 8.20
CA LEU A 270 -2.90 -12.77 8.30
C LEU A 270 -1.84 -12.93 7.20
N TRP A 271 -1.33 -14.15 7.00
CA TRP A 271 -0.28 -14.38 6.00
C TRP A 271 -0.81 -14.14 4.58
N THR A 272 -2.01 -14.64 4.27
CA THR A 272 -2.61 -14.45 2.94
C THR A 272 -2.97 -12.98 2.68
N SER A 273 -3.49 -12.27 3.70
CA SER A 273 -3.81 -10.83 3.61
C SER A 273 -2.56 -10.00 3.32
N GLN A 274 -1.46 -10.26 4.04
CA GLN A 274 -0.16 -9.61 3.80
C GLN A 274 0.34 -9.89 2.38
N VAL A 275 0.26 -11.14 1.90
CA VAL A 275 0.68 -11.49 0.53
C VAL A 275 -0.16 -10.76 -0.52
N ILE A 276 -1.49 -10.67 -0.37
CA ILE A 276 -2.36 -9.95 -1.31
C ILE A 276 -1.97 -8.47 -1.40
N GLY A 277 -1.80 -7.80 -0.26
CA GLY A 277 -1.40 -6.40 -0.21
C GLY A 277 -0.02 -6.16 -0.83
N ASN A 278 0.95 -7.02 -0.51
CA ASN A 278 2.32 -6.89 -1.00
C ASN A 278 2.47 -7.28 -2.49
N VAL A 279 1.63 -8.18 -3.02
CA VAL A 279 1.53 -8.43 -4.46
C VAL A 279 0.96 -7.21 -5.19
N ALA A 280 -0.03 -6.53 -4.62
CA ALA A 280 -0.57 -5.29 -5.18
C ALA A 280 0.50 -4.17 -5.20
N LEU A 281 1.23 -3.98 -4.10
CA LEU A 281 2.37 -3.08 -4.01
C LEU A 281 3.43 -3.39 -5.09
N ALA A 282 3.85 -4.65 -5.19
CA ALA A 282 4.84 -5.08 -6.18
C ALA A 282 4.34 -4.89 -7.63
N THR A 283 3.04 -5.06 -7.87
CA THR A 283 2.41 -4.83 -9.17
C THR A 283 2.42 -3.34 -9.55
N LEU A 284 2.12 -2.45 -8.59
CA LEU A 284 2.16 -1.00 -8.78
C LEU A 284 3.59 -0.52 -9.01
N ALA A 285 4.53 -1.00 -8.19
CA ALA A 285 5.94 -0.65 -8.27
C ALA A 285 6.58 -1.11 -9.58
N GLY A 286 6.45 -2.39 -9.93
CA GLY A 286 7.04 -2.96 -11.15
C GLY A 286 6.27 -2.65 -12.43
N GLY A 287 5.03 -2.17 -12.31
CA GLY A 287 4.14 -1.85 -13.43
C GLY A 287 4.17 -0.36 -13.78
N PRO A 288 3.11 0.40 -13.46
CA PRO A 288 2.95 1.79 -13.90
C PRO A 288 4.08 2.71 -13.41
N TYR A 289 4.50 2.62 -12.14
CA TYR A 289 5.49 3.54 -11.58
C TYR A 289 6.91 3.23 -12.04
N GLY A 290 7.33 1.97 -11.98
CA GLY A 290 8.63 1.52 -12.48
C GLY A 290 8.78 1.72 -13.98
N CYS A 291 7.73 1.45 -14.77
CA CYS A 291 7.80 1.66 -16.21
C CYS A 291 7.86 3.15 -16.56
N TRP A 292 7.13 4.02 -15.85
CA TRP A 292 7.27 5.46 -16.04
C TRP A 292 8.68 5.96 -15.69
N TYR A 293 9.25 5.45 -14.60
CA TYR A 293 10.60 5.82 -14.15
C TYR A 293 11.65 5.43 -15.19
N TYR A 294 11.70 4.16 -15.59
CA TYR A 294 12.74 3.69 -16.52
C TYR A 294 12.44 4.00 -17.98
N PHE A 295 11.26 3.64 -18.49
CA PHE A 295 10.95 3.72 -19.91
C PHE A 295 10.27 5.04 -20.33
N GLY A 296 9.79 5.86 -19.40
CA GLY A 296 9.18 7.16 -19.68
C GLY A 296 7.69 7.09 -20.07
N PRO A 297 7.06 8.24 -20.36
CA PRO A 297 5.64 8.31 -20.74
C PRO A 297 5.33 7.55 -22.04
N ARG A 298 4.10 7.02 -22.13
CA ARG A 298 3.58 6.36 -23.34
C ARG A 298 3.62 7.34 -24.52
N GLY A 299 4.58 7.18 -25.43
CA GLY A 299 4.77 8.02 -26.60
C GLY A 299 6.22 8.35 -26.92
N GLU A 300 7.10 8.39 -25.92
CA GLU A 300 8.52 8.73 -26.11
C GLU A 300 9.52 7.60 -25.73
N GLY A 301 9.04 6.45 -25.27
CA GLY A 301 9.90 5.31 -24.93
C GLY A 301 9.28 3.93 -25.16
N ASP A 302 10.11 2.89 -25.08
CA ASP A 302 9.78 1.47 -25.33
C ASP A 302 8.97 0.83 -24.18
N MET A 303 7.86 1.45 -23.78
CA MET A 303 7.02 0.93 -22.70
C MET A 303 6.33 -0.37 -23.12
N PRO A 304 6.35 -1.44 -22.30
CA PRO A 304 5.63 -2.68 -22.59
C PRO A 304 4.13 -2.42 -22.85
N LYS A 305 3.51 -3.19 -23.76
CA LYS A 305 2.09 -3.00 -24.14
C LYS A 305 1.12 -3.06 -22.94
N HIS A 306 1.40 -3.92 -21.96
CA HIS A 306 0.58 -4.09 -20.74
C HIS A 306 1.45 -4.14 -19.47
N PRO A 307 1.99 -3.00 -19.00
CA PRO A 307 3.01 -2.97 -17.94
C PRO A 307 2.48 -3.53 -16.62
N THR A 308 1.24 -3.19 -16.27
CA THR A 308 0.60 -3.66 -15.03
C THR A 308 0.32 -5.16 -15.04
N LEU A 309 -0.18 -5.73 -16.15
CA LEU A 309 -0.47 -7.16 -16.23
C LEU A 309 0.83 -7.99 -16.24
N THR A 310 1.87 -7.52 -16.92
CA THR A 310 3.18 -8.18 -16.89
C THR A 310 3.82 -8.12 -15.50
N ALA A 311 3.69 -7.00 -14.79
CA ALA A 311 4.17 -6.85 -13.42
C ALA A 311 3.38 -7.75 -12.46
N PHE A 312 2.06 -7.80 -12.59
CA PHE A 312 1.21 -8.70 -11.80
C PHE A 312 1.56 -10.17 -12.02
N GLY A 313 1.74 -10.58 -13.28
CA GLY A 313 2.17 -11.94 -13.62
C GLY A 313 3.51 -12.29 -12.98
N ARG A 314 4.50 -11.38 -13.04
CA ARG A 314 5.81 -11.56 -12.37
C ARG A 314 5.68 -11.62 -10.85
N ALA A 315 4.91 -10.71 -10.24
CA ALA A 315 4.69 -10.65 -8.81
C ALA A 315 3.98 -11.91 -8.28
N SER A 316 3.02 -12.44 -9.04
CA SER A 316 2.20 -13.60 -8.66
C SER A 316 2.83 -14.95 -9.00
N THR A 317 3.96 -14.99 -9.71
CA THR A 317 4.62 -16.24 -10.09
C THR A 317 6.09 -16.27 -9.66
N LEU A 318 6.93 -15.46 -10.30
CA LEU A 318 8.38 -15.50 -10.14
C LEU A 318 8.83 -14.90 -8.80
N SER A 319 8.17 -13.83 -8.35
CA SER A 319 8.50 -13.13 -7.11
C SER A 319 7.60 -13.50 -5.93
N LEU A 320 6.59 -14.37 -6.14
CA LEU A 320 5.60 -14.69 -5.10
C LEU A 320 6.25 -15.32 -3.88
N GLY A 321 7.26 -16.19 -4.05
CA GLY A 321 8.00 -16.78 -2.93
C GLY A 321 8.72 -15.75 -2.07
N SER A 322 9.38 -14.77 -2.70
CA SER A 322 10.06 -13.66 -2.00
C SER A 322 9.08 -12.74 -1.28
N ILE A 323 7.93 -12.44 -1.91
CA ILE A 323 6.87 -11.64 -1.29
C ILE A 323 6.26 -12.39 -0.09
N ALA A 324 6.01 -13.69 -0.25
CA ALA A 324 5.50 -14.55 0.82
C ALA A 324 6.48 -14.66 1.99
N PHE A 325 7.79 -14.68 1.72
CA PHE A 325 8.81 -14.73 2.76
C PHE A 325 8.87 -13.47 3.61
N GLY A 326 8.90 -12.28 2.99
CA GLY A 326 8.80 -11.04 3.75
C GLY A 326 7.49 -10.94 4.54
N SER A 327 6.39 -11.37 3.93
CA SER A 327 5.05 -11.32 4.54
C SER A 327 4.97 -12.26 5.75
N LEU A 328 5.61 -13.42 5.68
CA LEU A 328 5.66 -14.38 6.78
C LEU A 328 6.34 -13.79 8.02
N ILE A 329 7.43 -13.04 7.85
CA ILE A 329 8.15 -12.42 8.98
C ILE A 329 7.22 -11.45 9.72
N VAL A 330 6.49 -10.60 8.99
CA VAL A 330 5.52 -9.66 9.58
C VAL A 330 4.39 -10.43 10.28
N THR A 331 3.83 -11.45 9.62
CA THR A 331 2.77 -12.28 10.21
C THR A 331 3.21 -12.98 11.49
N LEU A 332 4.44 -13.48 11.59
CA LEU A 332 4.95 -14.10 12.81
C LEU A 332 5.07 -13.10 13.97
N LEU A 333 5.49 -11.86 13.69
CA LEU A 333 5.52 -10.78 14.69
C LEU A 333 4.11 -10.39 15.14
N GLU A 334 3.17 -10.31 14.20
CA GLU A 334 1.77 -10.02 14.50
C GLU A 334 1.12 -11.12 15.35
N LEU A 335 1.38 -12.40 15.02
CA LEU A 335 0.96 -13.54 15.85
C LEU A 335 1.57 -13.48 17.26
N LEU A 336 2.87 -13.19 17.37
CA LEU A 336 3.55 -13.07 18.65
C LEU A 336 2.92 -11.95 19.50
N LYS A 337 2.65 -10.80 18.89
CA LYS A 337 1.95 -9.67 19.54
C LYS A 337 0.56 -10.07 20.03
N MET A 338 -0.19 -10.85 19.24
CA MET A 338 -1.50 -11.35 19.67
C MET A 338 -1.40 -12.32 20.85
N ILE A 339 -0.43 -13.24 20.84
CA ILE A 339 -0.19 -14.17 21.96
C ILE A 339 0.17 -13.39 23.24
N LEU A 340 1.06 -12.39 23.14
CA LEU A 340 1.45 -11.57 24.29
C LEU A 340 0.27 -10.76 24.85
N ARG A 341 -0.63 -10.24 23.99
CA ARG A 341 -1.86 -9.57 24.44
C ARG A 341 -2.85 -10.54 25.08
N ALA A 342 -2.95 -11.76 24.56
CA ALA A 342 -3.77 -12.80 25.19
C ALA A 342 -3.23 -13.16 26.59
N ALA A 343 -1.91 -13.35 26.72
CA ALA A 343 -1.25 -13.59 28.00
C ALA A 343 -1.45 -12.43 28.98
N GLN A 344 -1.35 -11.18 28.51
CA GLN A 344 -1.65 -9.99 29.32
C GLN A 344 -3.08 -10.03 29.87
N ASN A 345 -4.06 -10.36 29.03
CA ASN A 345 -5.47 -10.40 29.43
C ASN A 345 -5.72 -11.52 30.45
N SER A 346 -5.12 -12.69 30.25
CA SER A 346 -5.19 -13.81 31.20
C SER A 346 -4.55 -13.44 32.55
N ALA A 347 -3.32 -12.91 32.55
CA ALA A 347 -2.64 -12.51 33.78
C ALA A 347 -3.38 -11.41 34.56
N ASN A 348 -4.04 -10.48 33.86
CA ASN A 348 -4.91 -9.49 34.48
C ASN A 348 -6.16 -10.12 35.13
N ALA A 349 -6.74 -11.15 34.51
CA ALA A 349 -7.88 -11.87 35.06
C ALA A 349 -7.49 -12.70 36.31
N ASP A 350 -6.29 -13.29 36.30
CA ASP A 350 -5.78 -14.13 37.39
C ASP A 350 -5.17 -13.32 38.55
N GLY A 351 -5.11 -11.99 38.44
CA GLY A 351 -4.59 -11.12 39.50
C GLY A 351 -3.06 -11.10 39.60
N HIS A 352 -2.35 -11.34 38.50
CA HIS A 352 -0.89 -11.30 38.39
C HIS A 352 -0.40 -10.02 37.66
N PRO A 353 -0.38 -8.86 38.35
CA PRO A 353 -0.09 -7.56 37.72
C PRO A 353 1.33 -7.45 37.15
N VAL A 354 2.29 -8.19 37.72
CA VAL A 354 3.69 -8.20 37.24
C VAL A 354 3.79 -8.89 35.88
N GLU A 355 3.15 -10.05 35.72
CA GLU A 355 3.12 -10.79 34.46
C GLU A 355 2.37 -10.00 33.39
N ALA A 356 1.23 -9.39 33.73
CA ALA A 356 0.50 -8.53 32.82
C ALA A 356 1.33 -7.31 32.36
N CYS A 357 2.11 -6.71 33.27
CA CYS A 357 3.00 -5.60 32.94
C CYS A 357 4.13 -6.05 31.99
N LEU A 358 4.78 -7.18 32.26
CA LEU A 358 5.82 -7.74 31.40
C LEU A 358 5.29 -8.10 30.01
N ALA A 359 4.12 -8.73 29.93
CA ALA A 359 3.46 -9.07 28.67
C ALA A 359 3.09 -7.80 27.86
N CYS A 360 2.63 -6.75 28.53
CA CYS A 360 2.36 -5.44 27.91
C CYS A 360 3.64 -4.81 27.31
N CYS A 361 4.73 -4.76 28.08
CA CYS A 361 6.01 -4.25 27.61
C CYS A 361 6.54 -5.05 26.42
N ALA A 362 6.50 -6.38 26.49
CA ALA A 362 6.91 -7.26 25.40
C ALA A 362 6.05 -7.04 24.15
N ALA A 363 4.73 -6.93 24.29
CA ALA A 363 3.83 -6.64 23.17
C ALA A 363 4.12 -5.28 22.53
N CYS A 364 4.52 -4.29 23.32
CA CYS A 364 4.95 -2.97 22.83
C CYS A 364 6.25 -3.07 22.02
N PHE A 365 7.28 -3.73 22.55
CA PHE A 365 8.54 -3.92 21.83
C PHE A 365 8.37 -4.71 20.53
N VAL A 366 7.61 -5.80 20.56
CA VAL A 366 7.28 -6.58 19.37
C VAL A 366 6.52 -5.72 18.36
N GLY A 367 5.57 -4.88 18.82
CA GLY A 367 4.87 -3.94 17.97
C GLY A 367 5.79 -2.92 17.29
N ILE A 368 6.82 -2.41 17.98
CA ILE A 368 7.82 -1.52 17.37
C ILE A 368 8.61 -2.25 16.29
N ILE A 369 9.04 -3.48 16.56
CA ILE A 369 9.78 -4.31 15.60
C ILE A 369 8.92 -4.64 14.39
N GLU A 370 7.67 -5.03 14.59
CA GLU A 370 6.70 -5.31 13.52
C GLU A 370 6.55 -4.11 12.58
N ASN A 371 6.30 -2.92 13.12
CA ASN A 371 6.18 -1.70 12.32
C ASN A 371 7.47 -1.39 11.54
N LEU A 372 8.64 -1.58 12.16
CA LEU A 372 9.93 -1.34 11.50
C LEU A 372 10.16 -2.34 10.36
N VAL A 373 9.86 -3.63 10.59
CA VAL A 373 10.01 -4.69 9.60
C VAL A 373 9.01 -4.51 8.46
N GLU A 374 7.76 -4.14 8.74
CA GLU A 374 6.76 -3.84 7.71
C GLU A 374 7.21 -2.67 6.83
N TYR A 375 7.67 -1.58 7.44
CA TYR A 375 8.21 -0.44 6.72
C TYR A 375 9.42 -0.83 5.85
N PHE A 376 10.38 -1.55 6.42
CA PHE A 376 11.55 -2.04 5.68
C PHE A 376 11.14 -2.97 4.51
N ASN A 377 10.22 -3.89 4.77
CA ASN A 377 9.75 -4.86 3.78
C ASN A 377 9.08 -4.18 2.59
N ARG A 378 8.35 -3.08 2.80
CA ARG A 378 7.77 -2.29 1.72
C ARG A 378 8.82 -1.91 0.67
N TYR A 379 9.97 -1.40 1.08
CA TYR A 379 11.07 -1.04 0.19
C TYR A 379 11.71 -2.27 -0.45
N ALA A 380 11.87 -3.36 0.30
CA ALA A 380 12.37 -4.62 -0.23
C ALA A 380 11.44 -5.21 -1.31
N TYR A 381 10.12 -5.10 -1.16
CA TYR A 381 9.16 -5.53 -2.20
C TYR A 381 9.23 -4.68 -3.46
N ILE A 382 9.49 -3.37 -3.32
CA ILE A 382 9.71 -2.48 -4.46
C ILE A 382 11.00 -2.88 -5.20
N GLU A 383 12.10 -3.16 -4.49
CA GLU A 383 13.34 -3.71 -5.06
C GLU A 383 13.10 -5.04 -5.80
N ILE A 384 12.32 -5.96 -5.20
CA ILE A 384 11.94 -7.23 -5.83
C ILE A 384 11.13 -6.98 -7.11
N ALA A 385 10.21 -6.02 -7.09
CA ALA A 385 9.35 -5.70 -8.22
C ALA A 385 10.12 -5.09 -9.40
N LEU A 386 11.00 -4.13 -9.12
CA LEU A 386 11.80 -3.43 -10.11
C LEU A 386 12.88 -4.33 -10.71
N TYR A 387 13.59 -5.12 -9.89
CA TYR A 387 14.80 -5.83 -10.32
C TYR A 387 14.72 -7.36 -10.29
N GLY A 388 13.63 -7.94 -9.78
CA GLY A 388 13.43 -9.39 -9.74
C GLY A 388 14.47 -10.13 -8.89
N LYS A 389 14.99 -9.49 -7.84
CA LYS A 389 15.93 -10.08 -6.87
C LYS A 389 15.18 -10.98 -5.87
N PRO A 390 15.82 -12.01 -5.28
CA PRO A 390 15.25 -12.75 -4.16
C PRO A 390 15.21 -11.87 -2.89
N TYR A 391 14.41 -12.25 -1.90
CA TYR A 391 14.12 -11.38 -0.75
C TYR A 391 15.36 -10.94 0.02
N ILE A 392 16.26 -11.87 0.37
CA ILE A 392 17.46 -11.54 1.18
C ILE A 392 18.37 -10.56 0.46
N THR A 393 18.51 -10.66 -0.86
CA THR A 393 19.31 -9.71 -1.64
C THR A 393 18.64 -8.34 -1.69
N ALA A 394 17.33 -8.30 -1.97
CA ALA A 394 16.57 -7.05 -1.96
C ALA A 394 16.57 -6.36 -0.59
N ALA A 395 16.50 -7.13 0.49
CA ALA A 395 16.62 -6.63 1.86
C ALA A 395 18.00 -5.99 2.10
N LYS A 396 19.09 -6.63 1.67
CA LYS A 396 20.44 -6.05 1.81
C LYS A 396 20.58 -4.72 1.06
N ASP A 397 20.04 -4.64 -0.14
CA ASP A 397 20.08 -3.41 -0.94
C ASP A 397 19.20 -2.31 -0.32
N THR A 398 18.01 -2.69 0.18
CA THR A 398 17.15 -1.79 0.97
C THR A 398 17.85 -1.26 2.21
N TRP A 399 18.59 -2.10 2.91
CA TRP A 399 19.35 -1.70 4.09
C TRP A 399 20.44 -0.68 3.76
N ARG A 400 21.17 -0.86 2.66
CA ARG A 400 22.14 0.14 2.16
C ARG A 400 21.47 1.47 1.83
N LEU A 401 20.36 1.40 1.09
CA LEU A 401 19.57 2.58 0.75
C LEU A 401 19.08 3.34 2.01
N LEU A 402 18.67 2.62 3.05
CA LEU A 402 18.25 3.22 4.32
C LEU A 402 19.44 3.75 5.15
N GLN A 403 20.62 3.13 5.10
CA GLN A 403 21.82 3.66 5.76
C GLN A 403 22.22 5.02 5.18
N ASP A 404 22.16 5.15 3.85
CA ASP A 404 22.60 6.37 3.18
C ASP A 404 21.53 7.47 3.20
N ARG A 405 20.25 7.09 3.13
CA ARG A 405 19.14 8.05 2.86
C ARG A 405 17.89 7.86 3.72
N GLY A 406 17.93 6.97 4.71
CA GLY A 406 16.76 6.49 5.44
C GLY A 406 15.95 7.57 6.13
N VAL A 407 16.58 8.56 6.76
CA VAL A 407 15.84 9.65 7.43
C VAL A 407 15.01 10.45 6.43
N SER A 408 15.56 10.73 5.24
CA SER A 408 14.84 11.46 4.19
C SER A 408 13.68 10.64 3.64
N ALA A 409 13.88 9.33 3.45
CA ALA A 409 12.86 8.38 2.99
C ALA A 409 11.69 8.31 3.97
N ILE A 410 11.99 8.13 5.26
CA ILE A 410 11.02 7.97 6.34
C ILE A 410 10.17 9.24 6.48
N VAL A 411 10.82 10.42 6.50
CA VAL A 411 10.08 11.68 6.67
C VAL A 411 9.18 11.95 5.46
N ASN A 412 9.67 11.67 4.26
CA ASN A 412 8.88 11.84 3.03
C ASN A 412 7.65 10.95 3.02
N ASP A 413 7.83 9.65 3.26
CA ASP A 413 6.74 8.68 3.25
C ASP A 413 5.76 8.94 4.40
N SER A 414 6.25 9.33 5.58
CA SER A 414 5.39 9.73 6.70
C SER A 414 4.55 10.97 6.38
N LEU A 415 5.13 12.00 5.74
CA LEU A 415 4.39 13.20 5.33
C LEU A 415 3.30 12.88 4.30
N VAL A 416 3.62 12.06 3.29
CA VAL A 416 2.66 11.63 2.27
C VAL A 416 1.56 10.77 2.89
N GLY A 417 1.94 9.73 3.65
CA GLY A 417 0.99 8.82 4.31
C GLY A 417 0.05 9.55 5.27
N MET A 418 0.58 10.47 6.10
CA MET A 418 -0.21 11.30 6.99
C MET A 418 -1.20 12.18 6.22
N THR A 419 -0.74 12.83 5.15
CA THR A 419 -1.59 13.69 4.31
C THR A 419 -2.76 12.90 3.73
N LEU A 420 -2.46 11.76 3.13
CA LEU A 420 -3.45 10.88 2.51
C LEU A 420 -4.42 10.25 3.52
N THR A 421 -3.94 9.93 4.73
CA THR A 421 -4.77 9.38 5.82
C THR A 421 -5.77 10.41 6.35
N TRP A 422 -5.35 11.67 6.53
CA TRP A 422 -6.28 12.76 6.87
C TRP A 422 -7.34 12.98 5.80
N GLY A 423 -6.97 12.77 4.53
CA GLY A 423 -7.94 12.66 3.44
C GLY A 423 -8.95 11.56 3.61
N GLY A 424 -8.50 10.39 4.06
CA GLY A 424 -9.36 9.28 4.46
C GLY A 424 -10.40 9.69 5.50
N TYR A 425 -9.96 10.31 6.60
CA TYR A 425 -10.87 10.79 7.64
C TYR A 425 -11.84 11.85 7.13
N ALA A 426 -11.37 12.81 6.32
CA ALA A 426 -12.24 13.83 5.73
C ALA A 426 -13.32 13.21 4.82
N VAL A 427 -12.95 12.28 3.94
CA VAL A 427 -13.91 11.59 3.05
C VAL A 427 -14.87 10.72 3.86
N GLY A 428 -14.41 10.03 4.89
CA GLY A 428 -15.27 9.25 5.78
C GLY A 428 -16.32 10.13 6.47
N LEU A 429 -15.90 11.27 7.05
CA LEU A 429 -16.81 12.21 7.69
C LEU A 429 -17.82 12.81 6.71
N LEU A 430 -17.40 13.18 5.50
CA LEU A 430 -18.30 13.69 4.46
C LEU A 430 -19.27 12.61 3.96
N SER A 431 -18.84 11.36 3.87
CA SER A 431 -19.70 10.22 3.50
C SER A 431 -20.74 9.95 4.58
N SER A 432 -20.36 10.06 5.85
CA SER A 432 -21.28 9.97 6.98
C SER A 432 -22.29 11.12 6.99
N LEU A 433 -21.83 12.36 6.77
CA LEU A 433 -22.72 13.52 6.63
C LEU A 433 -23.71 13.34 5.48
N PHE A 434 -23.24 12.85 4.33
CA PHE A 434 -24.08 12.54 3.19
C PHE A 434 -25.17 11.51 3.53
N ALA A 435 -24.80 10.42 4.21
CA ALA A 435 -25.76 9.42 4.68
C ALA A 435 -26.78 10.00 5.69
N TYR A 436 -26.34 10.89 6.58
CA TYR A 436 -27.23 11.60 7.51
C TYR A 436 -28.28 12.43 6.77
N LEU A 437 -27.85 13.24 5.79
CA LEU A 437 -28.76 14.05 4.97
C LEU A 437 -29.73 13.17 4.17
N TYR A 438 -29.26 12.07 3.61
CA TYR A 438 -30.11 11.11 2.90
C TYR A 438 -31.22 10.54 3.80
N LEU A 439 -30.86 10.09 5.01
CA LEU A 439 -31.82 9.54 5.98
C LEU A 439 -32.86 10.59 6.39
N ARG A 440 -32.45 11.85 6.58
CA ARG A 440 -33.33 12.97 6.95
C ARG A 440 -34.29 13.35 5.83
N ILE A 441 -33.83 13.37 4.58
CA ILE A 441 -34.64 13.79 3.43
C ILE A 441 -35.60 12.69 2.98
N THR A 442 -35.12 11.44 2.93
CA THR A 442 -35.89 10.32 2.38
C THR A 442 -36.80 9.66 3.40
N ALA A 443 -36.54 9.87 4.71
CA ALA A 443 -37.29 9.31 5.84
C ALA A 443 -37.72 7.84 5.61
N PRO A 444 -36.76 6.93 5.35
CA PRO A 444 -37.11 5.57 4.96
C PRO A 444 -37.77 4.81 6.11
N SER A 445 -38.74 3.96 5.78
CA SER A 445 -39.56 3.22 6.76
C SER A 445 -38.73 2.35 7.74
N TYR A 446 -37.59 1.82 7.29
CA TYR A 446 -36.69 1.04 8.15
C TYR A 446 -36.02 1.87 9.25
N ASN A 447 -35.95 3.21 9.12
CA ASN A 447 -35.36 4.11 10.11
C ASN A 447 -36.39 5.06 10.72
N ALA A 448 -37.68 4.69 10.72
CA ALA A 448 -38.74 5.50 11.30
C ALA A 448 -38.51 5.81 12.80
N ASP A 449 -38.00 4.82 13.55
CA ASP A 449 -37.69 4.96 14.99
C ASP A 449 -36.30 5.59 15.26
N GLY A 450 -35.53 5.90 14.22
CA GLY A 450 -34.18 6.45 14.33
C GLY A 450 -33.09 5.48 14.81
N ASN A 451 -33.44 4.27 15.26
CA ASN A 451 -32.54 3.26 15.81
C ASN A 451 -31.40 2.85 14.85
N TYR A 452 -31.62 2.92 13.54
CA TYR A 452 -30.60 2.56 12.53
C TYR A 452 -29.71 3.73 12.11
N THR A 453 -29.97 4.95 12.61
CA THR A 453 -29.21 6.14 12.22
C THR A 453 -27.73 5.98 12.60
N ALA A 454 -27.42 5.70 13.87
CA ALA A 454 -26.02 5.61 14.31
C ALA A 454 -25.23 4.49 13.60
N PRO A 455 -25.75 3.25 13.46
CA PRO A 455 -25.09 2.21 12.68
C PRO A 455 -24.86 2.61 11.22
N VAL A 456 -25.85 3.19 10.55
CA VAL A 456 -25.74 3.61 9.14
C VAL A 456 -24.67 4.69 8.97
N LEU A 457 -24.60 5.66 9.88
CA LEU A 457 -23.58 6.70 9.86
C LEU A 457 -22.17 6.14 10.06
N LEU A 458 -22.02 5.16 10.95
CA LEU A 458 -20.75 4.47 11.19
C LEU A 458 -20.32 3.67 9.96
N PHE A 459 -21.22 2.89 9.36
CA PHE A 459 -20.92 2.15 8.13
C PHE A 459 -20.58 3.08 6.96
N ALA A 460 -21.30 4.19 6.81
CA ALA A 460 -20.99 5.18 5.78
C ALA A 460 -19.62 5.83 6.00
N PHE A 461 -19.26 6.12 7.25
CA PHE A 461 -17.92 6.59 7.61
C PHE A 461 -16.85 5.57 7.24
N LEU A 462 -17.02 4.30 7.62
CA LEU A 462 -16.05 3.23 7.36
C LEU A 462 -15.89 2.94 5.87
N ILE A 463 -16.98 2.90 5.11
CA ILE A 463 -16.95 2.73 3.65
C ILE A 463 -16.19 3.90 3.00
N GLY A 464 -16.51 5.13 3.39
CA GLY A 464 -15.83 6.32 2.86
C GLY A 464 -14.34 6.35 3.20
N LEU A 465 -14.00 6.03 4.45
CA LEU A 465 -12.62 5.91 4.91
C LEU A 465 -11.87 4.84 4.11
N GLN A 466 -12.43 3.63 3.99
CA GLN A 466 -11.79 2.51 3.30
C GLN A 466 -11.61 2.78 1.80
N CYS A 467 -12.60 3.35 1.12
CA CYS A 467 -12.48 3.72 -0.29
C CYS A 467 -11.33 4.72 -0.50
N SER A 468 -11.26 5.72 0.37
CA SER A 468 -10.22 6.75 0.30
C SER A 468 -8.83 6.18 0.61
N LEU A 469 -8.68 5.38 1.66
CA LEU A 469 -7.41 4.74 2.02
C LEU A 469 -6.91 3.78 0.92
N THR A 470 -7.82 3.09 0.24
CA THR A 470 -7.47 2.21 -0.87
C THR A 470 -6.84 3.00 -2.02
N LEU A 471 -7.46 4.11 -2.43
CA LEU A 471 -6.89 5.00 -3.44
C LEU A 471 -5.55 5.59 -3.00
N SER A 472 -5.48 6.02 -1.74
CA SER A 472 -4.28 6.58 -1.13
C SER A 472 -3.11 5.60 -1.13
N SER A 473 -3.34 4.33 -0.77
CA SER A 473 -2.29 3.30 -0.75
C SER A 473 -1.62 3.12 -2.11
N ALA A 474 -2.38 3.24 -3.20
CA ALA A 474 -1.85 3.14 -4.55
C ALA A 474 -0.92 4.32 -4.90
N ILE A 475 -1.29 5.54 -4.48
CA ILE A 475 -0.45 6.73 -4.63
C ILE A 475 0.81 6.62 -3.75
N GLU A 476 0.66 6.16 -2.51
CA GLU A 476 1.78 6.01 -1.58
C GLU A 476 2.82 5.02 -2.12
N ALA A 477 2.38 3.91 -2.71
CA ALA A 477 3.23 2.94 -3.40
C ALA A 477 4.09 3.60 -4.50
N GLY A 478 3.51 4.54 -5.25
CA GLY A 478 4.22 5.29 -6.27
C GLY A 478 5.32 6.19 -5.71
N VAL A 479 5.07 6.86 -4.58
CA VAL A 479 6.06 7.72 -3.93
C VAL A 479 7.28 6.91 -3.47
N SER A 480 7.04 5.81 -2.75
CA SER A 480 8.13 4.93 -2.31
C SER A 480 8.87 4.32 -3.52
N THR A 481 8.17 4.01 -4.62
CA THR A 481 8.79 3.47 -5.84
C THR A 481 9.75 4.46 -6.51
N ILE A 482 9.33 5.72 -6.67
CA ILE A 482 10.20 6.76 -7.24
C ILE A 482 11.40 7.01 -6.32
N PHE A 483 11.21 6.95 -5.00
CA PHE A 483 12.29 7.11 -4.04
C PHE A 483 13.32 5.97 -4.14
N VAL A 484 12.88 4.71 -4.24
CA VAL A 484 13.78 3.57 -4.45
C VAL A 484 14.53 3.70 -5.78
N GLY A 485 13.83 4.06 -6.86
CA GLY A 485 14.46 4.33 -8.16
C GLY A 485 15.54 5.41 -8.08
N LEU A 486 15.27 6.50 -7.37
CA LEU A 486 16.24 7.59 -7.11
C LEU A 486 17.45 7.12 -6.28
N GLY A 487 17.25 6.18 -5.37
CA GLY A 487 18.32 5.51 -4.61
C GLY A 487 19.33 4.83 -5.53
N GLU A 488 18.81 3.99 -6.41
CA GLU A 488 19.59 3.09 -7.25
C GLU A 488 20.14 3.77 -8.51
N ASP A 489 19.29 4.51 -9.24
CA ASP A 489 19.63 5.06 -10.57
C ASP A 489 19.26 6.57 -10.67
N PRO A 490 19.91 7.48 -9.91
CA PRO A 490 19.52 8.90 -9.84
C PRO A 490 19.54 9.63 -11.19
N GLN A 491 20.38 9.17 -12.13
CA GLN A 491 20.51 9.74 -13.47
C GLN A 491 19.23 9.58 -14.31
N VAL A 492 18.48 8.51 -14.08
CA VAL A 492 17.20 8.29 -14.78
C VAL A 492 16.23 9.39 -14.41
N LEU A 493 16.15 9.75 -13.12
CA LEU A 493 15.28 10.84 -12.68
C LEU A 493 15.74 12.20 -13.22
N ALA A 494 17.06 12.44 -13.36
CA ALA A 494 17.60 13.66 -13.93
C ALA A 494 17.07 13.92 -15.35
N ILE A 495 16.95 12.85 -16.15
CA ILE A 495 16.41 12.91 -17.51
C ILE A 495 14.89 13.03 -17.49
N ARG A 496 14.21 12.28 -16.59
CA ARG A 496 12.74 12.15 -16.60
C ARG A 496 12.01 13.33 -15.97
N ALA A 497 12.55 13.89 -14.90
CA ALA A 497 11.94 14.97 -14.14
C ALA A 497 13.03 15.96 -13.70
N PRO A 498 13.57 16.78 -14.62
CA PRO A 498 14.72 17.64 -14.34
C PRO A 498 14.42 18.66 -13.23
N ALA A 499 13.19 19.16 -13.14
CA ALA A 499 12.77 20.05 -12.06
C ALA A 499 12.76 19.36 -10.68
N LEU A 500 12.33 18.08 -10.63
CA LEU A 500 12.35 17.27 -9.41
C LEU A 500 13.79 16.93 -9.02
N PHE A 501 14.62 16.54 -9.98
CA PHE A 501 16.03 16.28 -9.75
C PHE A 501 16.80 17.52 -9.31
N ALA A 502 16.55 18.69 -9.91
CA ALA A 502 17.15 19.95 -9.51
C ALA A 502 16.76 20.35 -8.09
N LEU A 503 15.48 20.17 -7.71
CA LEU A 503 15.04 20.41 -6.33
C LEU A 503 15.71 19.44 -5.35
N ILE A 504 15.83 18.16 -5.71
CA ILE A 504 16.56 17.16 -4.92
C ILE A 504 18.02 17.58 -4.77
N ALA A 505 18.68 17.99 -5.86
CA ALA A 505 20.09 18.36 -5.85
C ALA A 505 20.38 19.64 -5.06
N GLN A 506 19.48 20.62 -5.09
CA GLN A 506 19.60 21.84 -4.30
C GLN A 506 19.29 21.61 -2.82
N THR A 507 18.33 20.74 -2.51
CA THR A 507 17.87 20.54 -1.13
C THR A 507 18.69 19.47 -0.41
N TYR A 508 19.20 18.46 -1.13
CA TYR A 508 19.90 17.28 -0.60
C TYR A 508 20.99 16.78 -1.57
N PRO A 509 22.20 17.38 -1.57
CA PRO A 509 23.28 17.00 -2.48
C PRO A 509 23.70 15.52 -2.33
N ASP A 510 23.55 14.96 -1.13
CA ASP A 510 23.90 13.56 -0.83
C ASP A 510 22.96 12.54 -1.52
N VAL A 511 21.74 12.95 -1.88
CA VAL A 511 20.74 12.09 -2.55
C VAL A 511 20.99 11.97 -4.06
N VAL A 512 21.88 12.80 -4.61
CA VAL A 512 22.19 12.85 -6.05
C VAL A 512 23.31 11.87 -6.42
N GLN A 513 24.07 11.35 -5.46
CA GLN A 513 25.15 10.38 -5.66
C GLN A 513 24.57 8.97 -5.53
N GLY A 514 24.57 8.15 -6.60
CA GLY A 514 24.02 6.78 -6.56
C GLY A 514 24.64 5.94 -5.44
N VAL A 515 23.87 5.00 -4.88
CA VAL A 515 24.37 4.08 -3.84
C VAL A 515 25.51 3.24 -4.45
N VAL A 516 26.67 3.26 -3.81
CA VAL A 516 27.90 2.58 -4.27
C VAL A 516 27.90 1.09 -3.92
#